data_AF-A0A4Q2Y1P4-F1
#
_entry.id   AF-A0A4Q2Y1P4-F1
#
_cell.length_a   1.000
_cell.length_b   1.000
_cell.length_c   1.000
_cell.angle_alpha   90.00
_cell.angle_beta   90.00
_cell.angle_gamma   90.00
#
_symmetry.space_group_name_H-M   'P 1'
#
loop_
_entity.id
_entity.type
_entity.pdbx_description
1 polymer ?
#
loop_
_entity_poly.entity_id
_entity_poly.type
_entity_poly.pdbx_seq_one_letter_code
_entity_poly.pdbx_strand_id
1 'polypeptide(L)'
;MWRWHFIRNLRTALFIAAALSLVALGTLVWWANRTGLPETWRAAIEEELGKQGTFLTIDSLSYIPFKGITASGVRVFSDKEKRLEVSQLERVVLDFNKAELIRKKFRLTKVELSDARLSVPLDPRNPDSTRLEVTELNGTVLMPGGRLLEAREVRGKIAGVDVIFGARMLGYQQKEGDHKEDPNEAKRREVAARFIRELEKWTFDQDRPPVLRIFAEGDLSDKSTLNARITLQAEEMEKNGHVLDRINARATLIGNLLTLTSLHASDDRGALEARVDYDIHTGEGRFEMTSGLEIPGLLKSWADLPSIPQVT
;
A
#
# COMPACT_ATOMS: atom_id res chain seq x y z
N MET A 1 12.72 -71.65 16.88
CA MET A 1 11.73 -70.71 16.30
C MET A 1 11.78 -69.33 16.97
N TRP A 2 12.93 -68.64 17.02
CA TRP A 2 13.06 -67.36 17.78
C TRP A 2 13.47 -66.14 16.93
N ARG A 3 13.88 -66.35 15.67
CA ARG A 3 14.35 -65.29 14.76
C ARG A 3 13.24 -64.54 14.00
N TRP A 4 12.03 -65.10 13.92
CA TRP A 4 10.90 -64.51 13.18
C TRP A 4 10.10 -63.46 13.99
N HIS A 5 10.07 -63.58 15.32
CA HIS A 5 9.44 -62.56 16.19
C HIS A 5 10.31 -61.29 16.30
N PHE A 6 11.64 -61.42 16.19
CA PHE A 6 12.57 -60.31 16.34
C PHE A 6 12.50 -59.29 15.18
N ILE A 7 12.40 -59.78 13.94
CA ILE A 7 12.30 -58.92 12.73
C ILE A 7 10.94 -58.21 12.67
N ARG A 8 9.87 -58.88 13.13
CA ARG A 8 8.52 -58.30 13.18
C ARG A 8 8.43 -57.20 14.24
N ASN A 9 8.99 -57.44 15.42
CA ASN A 9 9.06 -56.44 16.50
C ASN A 9 9.94 -55.25 16.13
N LEU A 10 11.01 -55.45 15.36
CA LEU A 10 11.88 -54.36 14.90
C LEU A 10 11.17 -53.45 13.89
N ARG A 11 10.40 -54.00 12.95
CA ARG A 11 9.59 -53.20 12.01
C ARG A 11 8.50 -52.41 12.72
N THR A 12 7.82 -53.02 13.68
CA THR A 12 6.81 -52.33 14.51
C THR A 12 7.45 -51.25 15.37
N ALA A 13 8.61 -51.52 15.99
CA ALA A 13 9.36 -50.51 16.75
C ALA A 13 9.84 -49.35 15.87
N LEU A 14 10.31 -49.62 14.66
CA LEU A 14 10.72 -48.58 13.70
C LEU A 14 9.53 -47.73 13.25
N PHE A 15 8.37 -48.35 13.02
CA PHE A 15 7.14 -47.65 12.66
C PHE A 15 6.62 -46.76 13.80
N ILE A 16 6.65 -47.27 15.04
CA ILE A 16 6.28 -46.49 16.24
C ILE A 16 7.27 -45.34 16.44
N ALA A 17 8.57 -45.56 16.25
CA ALA A 17 9.59 -44.52 16.33
C ALA A 17 9.41 -43.45 15.25
N ALA A 18 9.07 -43.84 14.01
CA ALA A 18 8.76 -42.92 12.91
C ALA A 18 7.47 -42.11 13.19
N ALA A 19 6.45 -42.76 13.73
CA ALA A 19 5.20 -42.08 14.11
C ALA A 19 5.42 -41.11 15.28
N LEU A 20 6.18 -41.50 16.31
CA LEU A 20 6.52 -40.63 17.45
C LEU A 20 7.40 -39.46 17.02
N SER A 21 8.33 -39.66 16.10
CA SER A 21 9.15 -38.57 15.56
C SER A 21 8.32 -37.61 14.71
N LEU A 22 7.34 -38.09 13.92
CA LEU A 22 6.38 -37.24 13.22
C LEU A 22 5.48 -36.45 14.18
N VAL A 23 4.99 -37.07 15.26
CA VAL A 23 4.21 -36.39 16.30
C VAL A 23 5.07 -35.37 17.05
N ALA A 24 6.31 -35.71 17.40
CA ALA A 24 7.26 -34.79 18.03
C ALA A 24 7.63 -33.62 17.10
N LEU A 25 7.81 -33.87 15.80
CA LEU A 25 8.00 -32.81 14.81
C LEU A 25 6.75 -31.92 14.73
N GLY A 26 5.57 -32.53 14.71
CA GLY A 26 4.30 -31.82 14.66
C GLY A 26 4.07 -30.94 15.90
N THR A 27 4.38 -31.45 17.09
CA THR A 27 4.26 -30.68 18.34
C THR A 27 5.33 -29.59 18.45
N LEU A 28 6.56 -29.82 17.97
CA LEU A 28 7.61 -28.80 17.89
C LEU A 28 7.23 -27.68 16.91
N VAL A 29 6.71 -28.02 15.74
CA VAL A 29 6.24 -27.03 14.74
C VAL A 29 5.03 -26.26 15.28
N TRP A 30 4.08 -26.94 15.92
CA TRP A 30 2.93 -26.30 16.55
C TRP A 30 3.32 -25.39 17.71
N TRP A 31 4.25 -25.82 18.57
CA TRP A 31 4.77 -25.02 19.68
C TRP A 31 5.54 -23.80 19.17
N ALA A 32 6.45 -23.97 18.20
CA ALA A 32 7.20 -22.87 17.59
C ALA A 32 6.29 -21.87 16.87
N ASN A 33 5.19 -22.33 16.25
CA ASN A 33 4.19 -21.44 15.65
C ASN A 33 3.40 -20.66 16.72
N ARG A 34 3.19 -21.24 17.91
CA ARG A 34 2.43 -20.62 19.00
C ARG A 34 3.25 -19.64 19.85
N THR A 35 4.55 -19.88 20.02
CA THR A 35 5.46 -18.97 20.76
C THR A 35 6.00 -17.83 19.90
N GLY A 36 5.86 -17.93 18.57
CA GLY A 36 6.46 -16.99 17.63
C GLY A 36 7.96 -17.23 17.43
N LEU A 37 8.54 -16.53 16.45
CA LEU A 37 9.97 -16.58 16.19
C LEU A 37 10.74 -15.77 17.27
N PRO A 38 11.98 -16.16 17.61
CA PRO A 38 12.79 -15.48 18.62
C PRO A 38 13.06 -14.00 18.30
N GLU A 39 13.30 -13.20 19.35
CA GLU A 39 13.69 -11.78 19.24
C GLU A 39 14.83 -11.52 18.26
N THR A 40 15.79 -12.45 18.19
CA THR A 40 16.95 -12.35 17.31
C THR A 40 16.58 -12.32 15.83
N TRP A 41 15.48 -12.97 15.43
CA TRP A 41 14.96 -12.89 14.06
C TRP A 41 14.35 -11.53 13.78
N ARG A 42 13.62 -10.97 14.74
CA ARG A 42 13.06 -9.62 14.63
C ARG A 42 14.17 -8.60 14.45
N ALA A 43 15.15 -8.61 15.34
CA ALA A 43 16.29 -7.69 15.29
C ALA A 43 17.06 -7.81 13.96
N ALA A 44 17.29 -9.02 13.45
CA ALA A 44 17.98 -9.22 12.18
C ALA A 44 17.19 -8.67 10.98
N ILE A 45 15.87 -8.81 10.96
CA ILE A 45 15.00 -8.27 9.90
C ILE A 45 14.96 -6.74 9.98
N GLU A 46 14.79 -6.18 11.17
CA GLU A 46 14.82 -4.72 11.40
C GLU A 46 16.17 -4.11 10.98
N GLU A 47 17.28 -4.77 11.32
CA GLU A 47 18.62 -4.32 10.94
C GLU A 47 18.83 -4.35 9.42
N GLU A 48 18.42 -5.43 8.76
CA GLU A 48 18.60 -5.57 7.31
C GLU A 48 17.76 -4.58 6.52
N LEU A 49 16.52 -4.33 6.94
CA LEU A 49 15.67 -3.30 6.34
C LEU A 49 16.17 -1.88 6.68
N GLY A 50 16.74 -1.69 7.87
CA GLY A 50 17.41 -0.46 8.26
C GLY A 50 18.62 -0.12 7.39
N LYS A 51 19.39 -1.12 6.93
CA LYS A 51 20.47 -0.94 5.93
C LYS A 51 19.94 -0.44 4.59
N GLN A 52 18.67 -0.69 4.28
CA GLN A 52 17.99 -0.20 3.08
C GLN A 52 17.25 1.12 3.30
N GLY A 53 17.49 1.80 4.44
CA GLY A 53 16.85 3.07 4.78
C GLY A 53 15.41 2.94 5.27
N THR A 54 14.93 1.72 5.57
CA THR A 54 13.59 1.49 6.11
C THR A 54 13.67 1.17 7.60
N PHE A 55 13.23 2.10 8.44
CA PHE A 55 13.21 1.92 9.89
C PHE A 55 11.84 1.41 10.31
N LEU A 56 11.77 0.25 10.97
CA LEU A 56 10.50 -0.32 11.39
C LEU A 56 10.57 -1.01 12.75
N THR A 57 9.41 -1.27 13.33
CA THR A 57 9.21 -2.20 14.45
C THR A 57 8.21 -3.28 14.05
N ILE A 58 8.39 -4.48 14.60
CA ILE A 58 7.47 -5.61 14.38
C ILE A 58 6.98 -6.12 15.74
N ASP A 59 5.67 -6.14 15.99
CA ASP A 59 5.17 -6.60 17.28
C ASP A 59 5.34 -8.12 17.45
N SER A 60 5.02 -8.91 16.42
CA SER A 60 5.19 -10.38 16.47
C SER A 60 5.61 -11.00 15.14
N LEU A 61 6.38 -12.08 15.24
CA LEU A 61 6.79 -12.91 14.11
C LEU A 61 6.31 -14.34 14.32
N SER A 62 5.74 -14.95 13.30
CA SER A 62 5.38 -16.37 13.30
C SER A 62 5.84 -17.02 12.00
N TYR A 63 6.12 -18.33 12.04
CA TYR A 63 6.46 -19.09 10.84
C TYR A 63 5.29 -19.98 10.46
N ILE A 64 4.76 -19.78 9.26
CA ILE A 64 3.73 -20.65 8.71
C ILE A 64 4.40 -21.59 7.72
N PRO A 65 4.37 -22.92 7.96
CA PRO A 65 4.92 -23.90 7.03
C PRO A 65 4.42 -23.66 5.60
N PHE A 66 5.34 -23.67 4.65
CA PHE A 66 5.10 -23.45 3.22
C PHE A 66 4.60 -22.05 2.80
N LYS A 67 4.26 -21.15 3.75
CA LYS A 67 3.84 -19.77 3.42
C LYS A 67 4.91 -18.72 3.71
N GLY A 68 5.77 -18.94 4.70
CA GLY A 68 6.87 -18.00 5.03
C GLY A 68 6.77 -17.44 6.45
N ILE A 69 7.39 -16.28 6.67
CA ILE A 69 7.42 -15.61 7.98
C ILE A 69 6.35 -14.54 8.00
N THR A 70 5.37 -14.66 8.88
CA THR A 70 4.32 -13.65 9.06
C THR A 70 4.75 -12.65 10.12
N ALA A 71 4.83 -11.38 9.74
CA ALA A 71 5.04 -10.25 10.63
C ALA A 71 3.70 -9.58 10.91
N SER A 72 3.38 -9.32 12.18
CA SER A 72 2.17 -8.60 12.59
C SER A 72 2.54 -7.36 13.40
N GLY A 73 1.72 -6.31 13.29
CA GLY A 73 1.94 -5.02 13.93
C GLY A 73 3.22 -4.34 13.44
N VAL A 74 3.38 -4.25 12.11
CA VAL A 74 4.56 -3.62 11.49
C VAL A 74 4.34 -2.11 11.48
N ARG A 75 5.19 -1.35 12.16
CA ARG A 75 5.17 0.12 12.13
C ARG A 75 6.43 0.64 11.48
N VAL A 76 6.30 1.56 10.53
CA VAL A 76 7.41 2.15 9.80
C VAL A 76 7.62 3.58 10.28
N PHE A 77 8.88 4.00 10.39
CA PHE A 77 9.29 5.30 10.90
C PHE A 77 10.15 6.04 9.88
N SER A 78 10.15 7.38 9.97
CA SER A 78 10.96 8.25 9.09
C SER A 78 12.46 8.14 9.34
N ASP A 79 12.86 7.80 10.55
CA ASP A 79 14.24 7.84 11.00
C ASP A 79 14.59 6.69 11.95
N LYS A 80 15.89 6.52 12.15
CA LYS A 80 16.47 5.50 13.04
C LYS A 80 16.05 5.67 14.50
N GLU A 81 15.75 6.90 14.91
CA GLU A 81 15.37 7.27 16.27
C GLU A 81 13.87 6.99 16.52
N LYS A 82 13.14 6.52 15.50
CA LYS A 82 11.74 6.10 15.52
C LYS A 82 10.81 7.21 16.02
N ARG A 83 11.13 8.47 15.72
CA ARG A 83 10.38 9.63 16.24
C ARG A 83 9.04 9.85 15.54
N LEU A 84 8.97 9.59 14.23
CA LEU A 84 7.80 9.85 13.40
C LEU A 84 7.31 8.55 12.77
N GLU A 85 6.13 8.09 13.14
CA GLU A 85 5.48 6.96 12.46
C GLU A 85 4.93 7.44 11.12
N VAL A 86 5.33 6.78 10.03
CA VAL A 86 4.89 7.11 8.67
C VAL A 86 3.87 6.12 8.12
N SER A 87 3.80 4.91 8.67
CA SER A 87 2.76 3.94 8.34
C SER A 87 2.69 2.78 9.33
N GLN A 88 1.55 2.12 9.37
CA GLN A 88 1.31 0.90 10.14
C GLN A 88 0.63 -0.15 9.25
N LEU A 89 1.18 -1.37 9.22
CA LEU A 89 0.58 -2.53 8.57
C LEU A 89 0.24 -3.59 9.63
N GLU A 90 -1.00 -4.07 9.62
CA GLU A 90 -1.46 -5.05 10.60
C GLU A 90 -0.75 -6.40 10.44
N ARG A 91 -0.61 -6.89 9.20
CA ARG A 91 -0.02 -8.20 8.91
C ARG A 91 0.56 -8.27 7.50
N VAL A 92 1.74 -8.86 7.38
CA VAL A 92 2.40 -9.16 6.11
C VAL A 92 3.13 -10.51 6.16
N VAL A 93 3.28 -11.16 5.01
CA VAL A 93 4.09 -12.37 4.87
C VAL A 93 5.40 -12.03 4.17
N LEU A 94 6.52 -12.28 4.83
CA LEU A 94 7.87 -12.04 4.37
C LEU A 94 8.48 -13.35 3.87
N ASP A 95 8.98 -13.33 2.64
CA ASP A 95 9.74 -14.42 2.04
C ASP A 95 11.21 -14.01 1.85
N PHE A 96 12.10 -14.90 2.22
CA PHE A 96 13.54 -14.68 2.25
C PHE A 96 14.25 -15.72 1.41
N ASN A 97 15.41 -15.35 0.86
CA ASN A 97 16.24 -16.30 0.15
C ASN A 97 16.74 -17.42 1.09
N LYS A 98 16.20 -18.63 0.94
CA LYS A 98 16.50 -19.80 1.79
C LYS A 98 17.99 -20.17 1.81
N ALA A 99 18.68 -20.07 0.68
CA ALA A 99 20.11 -20.40 0.58
C ALA A 99 20.99 -19.39 1.35
N GLU A 100 20.59 -18.11 1.32
CA GLU A 100 21.26 -17.05 2.06
C GLU A 100 20.93 -17.08 3.55
N LEU A 101 19.69 -17.45 3.92
CA LEU A 101 19.28 -17.64 5.31
C LEU A 101 20.13 -18.71 6.03
N ILE A 102 20.46 -19.82 5.36
CA ILE A 102 21.36 -20.85 5.91
C ILE A 102 22.74 -20.26 6.26
N ARG A 103 23.17 -19.24 5.51
CA ARG A 103 24.42 -18.50 5.72
C ARG A 103 24.23 -17.27 6.63
N LYS A 104 23.11 -17.18 7.35
CA LYS A 104 22.73 -16.05 8.23
C LYS A 104 22.64 -14.70 7.50
N LYS A 105 22.27 -14.72 6.21
CA LYS A 105 22.01 -13.51 5.41
C LYS A 105 20.50 -13.40 5.18
N PHE A 106 19.90 -12.30 5.64
CA PHE A 106 18.45 -12.10 5.68
C PHE A 106 17.93 -11.34 4.46
N ARG A 107 18.21 -11.83 3.25
CA ARG A 107 17.75 -11.15 2.03
C ARG A 107 16.27 -11.40 1.77
N LEU A 108 15.46 -10.36 1.97
CA LEU A 108 14.04 -10.33 1.62
C LEU A 108 13.89 -10.40 0.10
N THR A 109 13.01 -11.28 -0.39
CA THR A 109 12.75 -11.46 -1.83
C THR A 109 11.32 -11.13 -2.22
N LYS A 110 10.37 -11.26 -1.29
CA LYS A 110 8.96 -10.99 -1.52
C LYS A 110 8.27 -10.57 -0.23
N VAL A 111 7.37 -9.61 -0.33
CA VAL A 111 6.37 -9.27 0.68
C VAL A 111 5.00 -9.55 0.08
N GLU A 112 4.21 -10.36 0.77
CA GLU A 112 2.87 -10.74 0.36
C GLU A 112 1.85 -10.15 1.34
N LEU A 113 0.84 -9.50 0.77
CA LEU A 113 -0.27 -8.85 1.45
C LEU A 113 -1.49 -9.73 1.25
N SER A 114 -2.13 -10.15 2.34
CA SER A 114 -3.30 -11.01 2.33
C SER A 114 -4.29 -10.47 3.36
N ASP A 115 -5.35 -9.85 2.88
CA ASP A 115 -6.37 -9.18 3.69
C ASP A 115 -5.76 -8.27 4.77
N ALA A 116 -4.75 -7.50 4.37
CA ALA A 116 -4.03 -6.63 5.28
C ALA A 116 -4.77 -5.30 5.45
N ARG A 117 -4.48 -4.62 6.55
CA ARG A 117 -4.86 -3.22 6.78
C ARG A 117 -3.62 -2.35 6.86
N LEU A 118 -3.61 -1.27 6.08
CA LEU A 118 -2.56 -0.25 6.08
C LEU A 118 -3.16 1.07 6.57
N SER A 119 -2.51 1.68 7.55
CA SER A 119 -2.89 2.98 8.10
C SER A 119 -1.72 3.96 7.92
N VAL A 120 -1.98 5.11 7.31
CA VAL A 120 -0.97 6.15 7.02
C VAL A 120 -1.45 7.49 7.59
N PRO A 121 -0.74 8.11 8.54
CA PRO A 121 -1.11 9.44 9.02
C PRO A 121 -0.96 10.48 7.91
N LEU A 122 -2.00 11.30 7.69
CA LEU A 122 -1.97 12.34 6.67
C LEU A 122 -0.98 13.46 7.02
N ASP A 123 -0.81 13.75 8.31
CA ASP A 123 0.27 14.57 8.84
C ASP A 123 1.03 13.80 9.93
N PRO A 124 2.18 13.18 9.59
CA PRO A 124 2.96 12.42 10.56
C PRO A 124 3.42 13.23 11.77
N ARG A 125 3.55 14.57 11.64
CA ARG A 125 4.02 15.47 12.71
C ARG A 125 2.92 15.80 13.71
N ASN A 126 1.66 15.53 13.37
CA ASN A 126 0.52 15.69 14.26
C ASN A 126 -0.04 14.31 14.65
N PRO A 127 0.12 13.87 15.90
CA PRO A 127 -0.34 12.56 16.35
C PRO A 127 -1.87 12.38 16.27
N ASP A 128 -2.63 13.49 16.30
CA ASP A 128 -4.09 13.49 16.18
C ASP A 128 -4.57 13.69 14.73
N SER A 129 -3.66 13.62 13.75
CA SER A 129 -4.05 13.77 12.35
C SER A 129 -4.93 12.61 11.87
N THR A 130 -5.90 12.93 11.01
CA THR A 130 -6.67 11.92 10.29
C THR A 130 -5.73 10.95 9.58
N ARG A 131 -6.05 9.67 9.64
CA ARG A 131 -5.26 8.59 9.04
C ARG A 131 -5.97 8.10 7.78
N LEU A 132 -5.21 7.93 6.71
CA LEU A 132 -5.64 7.19 5.53
C LEU A 132 -5.66 5.71 5.86
N GLU A 133 -6.84 5.10 5.80
CA GLU A 133 -7.02 3.67 5.98
C GLU A 133 -7.17 3.00 4.61
N VAL A 134 -6.38 1.95 4.40
CA VAL A 134 -6.51 1.02 3.27
C VAL A 134 -6.88 -0.34 3.83
N THR A 135 -8.07 -0.82 3.48
CA THR A 135 -8.59 -2.13 3.91
C THR A 135 -8.55 -3.13 2.77
N GLU A 136 -8.74 -4.42 3.09
CA GLU A 136 -8.77 -5.51 2.11
C GLU A 136 -7.53 -5.51 1.21
N LEU A 137 -6.37 -5.16 1.79
CA LEU A 137 -5.13 -4.99 1.05
C LEU A 137 -4.53 -6.36 0.70
N ASN A 138 -4.51 -6.65 -0.59
CA ASN A 138 -4.08 -7.91 -1.17
C ASN A 138 -3.07 -7.65 -2.29
N GLY A 139 -2.03 -8.47 -2.40
CA GLY A 139 -1.07 -8.34 -3.50
C GLY A 139 0.34 -8.76 -3.13
N THR A 140 1.29 -8.46 -4.01
CA THR A 140 2.67 -8.89 -3.83
C THR A 140 3.64 -7.81 -4.25
N VAL A 141 4.63 -7.57 -3.39
CA VAL A 141 5.80 -6.74 -3.67
C VAL A 141 7.02 -7.65 -3.78
N LEU A 142 7.64 -7.67 -4.96
CA LEU A 142 8.84 -8.46 -5.25
C LEU A 142 10.09 -7.59 -5.12
N MET A 143 11.14 -8.22 -4.63
CA MET A 143 12.48 -7.62 -4.47
C MET A 143 13.51 -8.54 -5.13
N PRO A 144 13.53 -8.61 -6.48
CA PRO A 144 14.36 -9.58 -7.20
C PRO A 144 15.87 -9.38 -7.01
N GLY A 145 16.28 -8.20 -6.56
CA GLY A 145 17.68 -7.80 -6.33
C GLY A 145 17.99 -6.46 -7.00
N GLY A 146 19.18 -5.92 -6.74
CA GLY A 146 19.65 -4.70 -7.42
C GLY A 146 18.78 -3.46 -7.19
N ARG A 147 18.33 -3.23 -5.95
CA ARG A 147 17.41 -2.17 -5.52
C ARG A 147 16.02 -2.21 -6.18
N LEU A 148 15.76 -3.07 -7.15
CA LEU A 148 14.46 -3.12 -7.83
C LEU A 148 13.35 -3.60 -6.88
N LEU A 149 12.25 -2.85 -6.84
CA LEU A 149 11.00 -3.16 -6.15
C LEU A 149 9.88 -3.23 -7.20
N GLU A 150 9.14 -4.34 -7.24
CA GLU A 150 8.00 -4.51 -8.15
C GLU A 150 6.73 -4.81 -7.36
N ALA A 151 5.79 -3.88 -7.32
CA ALA A 151 4.44 -4.12 -6.80
C ALA A 151 3.55 -4.60 -7.95
N ARG A 152 3.01 -5.81 -7.83
CA ARG A 152 2.17 -6.42 -8.87
C ARG A 152 0.73 -6.51 -8.39
N GLU A 153 -0.14 -5.75 -9.06
CA GLU A 153 -1.59 -5.71 -8.82
C GLU A 153 -1.98 -5.71 -7.34
N VAL A 154 -1.40 -4.80 -6.57
CA VAL A 154 -1.82 -4.59 -5.18
C VAL A 154 -3.21 -3.97 -5.20
N ARG A 155 -4.19 -4.66 -4.62
CA ARG A 155 -5.58 -4.23 -4.55
C ARG A 155 -5.95 -3.91 -3.12
N GLY A 156 -6.78 -2.91 -2.90
CA GLY A 156 -7.34 -2.58 -1.60
C GLY A 156 -8.44 -1.54 -1.73
N LYS A 157 -9.07 -1.19 -0.61
CA LYS A 157 -10.14 -0.19 -0.58
C LYS A 157 -9.72 1.05 0.21
N ILE A 158 -10.01 2.23 -0.33
CA ILE A 158 -9.83 3.52 0.34
C ILE A 158 -11.19 4.22 0.35
N ALA A 159 -11.76 4.48 1.53
CA ALA A 159 -13.09 5.08 1.65
C ALA A 159 -14.16 4.37 0.77
N GLY A 160 -14.08 3.04 0.62
CA GLY A 160 -14.96 2.22 -0.22
C GLY A 160 -14.58 2.15 -1.71
N VAL A 161 -13.66 2.97 -2.19
CA VAL A 161 -13.15 2.96 -3.58
C VAL A 161 -12.16 1.83 -3.78
N ASP A 162 -12.34 1.06 -4.85
CA ASP A 162 -11.42 0.00 -5.24
C ASP A 162 -10.15 0.60 -5.85
N VAL A 163 -9.02 0.41 -5.18
CA VAL A 163 -7.71 0.88 -5.62
C VAL A 163 -6.88 -0.28 -6.12
N ILE A 164 -6.38 -0.17 -7.34
CA ILE A 164 -5.49 -1.14 -7.97
C ILE A 164 -4.17 -0.44 -8.28
N PHE A 165 -3.13 -0.83 -7.54
CA PHE A 165 -1.81 -0.25 -7.57
C PHE A 165 -0.79 -1.23 -8.17
N GLY A 166 -0.01 -0.74 -9.12
CA GLY A 166 1.20 -1.41 -9.61
C GLY A 166 2.38 -0.46 -9.54
N ALA A 167 3.58 -1.00 -9.34
CA ALA A 167 4.77 -0.18 -9.38
C ALA A 167 6.02 -0.95 -9.81
N ARG A 168 6.97 -0.24 -10.40
CA ARG A 168 8.33 -0.70 -10.69
C ARG A 168 9.32 0.39 -10.33
N MET A 169 9.90 0.29 -9.14
CA MET A 169 10.73 1.33 -8.54
C MET A 169 12.15 0.85 -8.29
N LEU A 170 13.14 1.74 -8.38
CA LEU A 170 14.43 1.54 -7.75
C LEU A 170 14.36 2.03 -6.30
N GLY A 171 14.68 1.17 -5.34
CA GLY A 171 14.73 1.46 -3.92
C GLY A 171 15.82 2.48 -3.56
N TYR A 172 15.76 3.01 -2.34
CA TYR A 172 16.69 4.03 -1.87
C TYR A 172 18.16 3.61 -1.97
N GLN A 173 19.00 4.52 -2.48
CA GLN A 173 20.45 4.44 -2.37
C GLN A 173 20.88 5.22 -1.13
N GLN A 174 21.37 4.51 -0.12
CA GLN A 174 21.83 5.13 1.11
C GLN A 174 23.07 6.01 0.82
N LYS A 175 22.93 7.33 0.93
CA LYS A 175 24.06 8.25 1.16
C LYS A 175 23.99 8.66 2.63
N GLU A 176 25.07 8.42 3.38
CA GLU A 176 25.16 8.88 4.77
C GLU A 176 24.89 10.38 4.85
N GLY A 177 23.96 10.79 5.72
CA GLY A 177 23.66 12.20 6.00
C GLY A 177 22.54 12.85 5.17
N ASP A 178 21.92 12.16 4.20
CA ASP A 178 20.94 12.78 3.29
C ASP A 178 19.48 12.37 3.57
N HIS A 179 19.08 12.41 4.85
CA HIS A 179 17.66 12.37 5.24
C HIS A 179 17.13 13.80 5.42
N LYS A 180 17.34 14.66 4.43
CA LYS A 180 16.59 15.91 4.40
C LYS A 180 15.18 15.56 3.93
N GLU A 181 14.23 15.65 4.85
CA GLU A 181 12.81 15.61 4.50
C GLU A 181 12.61 16.65 3.40
N ASP A 182 12.27 16.18 2.21
CA ASP A 182 12.04 17.04 1.06
C ASP A 182 10.94 18.04 1.45
N PRO A 183 11.18 19.36 1.41
CA PRO A 183 10.19 20.36 1.78
C PRO A 183 8.85 20.18 1.05
N ASN A 184 8.88 19.54 -0.13
CA ASN A 184 7.72 19.28 -0.95
C ASN A 184 6.92 18.04 -0.55
N GLU A 185 7.46 17.16 0.29
CA GLU A 185 6.72 15.99 0.78
C GLU A 185 5.49 16.40 1.58
N ALA A 186 5.63 17.40 2.45
CA ALA A 186 4.50 17.91 3.23
C ALA A 186 3.38 18.41 2.30
N LYS A 187 3.73 19.11 1.22
CA LYS A 187 2.77 19.64 0.24
C LYS A 187 2.11 18.52 -0.58
N ARG A 188 2.88 17.51 -1.01
CA ARG A 188 2.35 16.31 -1.68
C ARG A 188 1.39 15.54 -0.78
N ARG A 189 1.75 15.35 0.50
CA ARG A 189 0.88 14.73 1.51
C ARG A 189 -0.39 15.55 1.70
N GLU A 190 -0.30 16.88 1.77
CA GLU A 190 -1.47 17.75 1.91
C GLU A 190 -2.44 17.61 0.72
N VAL A 191 -1.92 17.57 -0.52
CA VAL A 191 -2.74 17.38 -1.72
C VAL A 191 -3.43 16.03 -1.71
N ALA A 192 -2.71 14.95 -1.39
CA ALA A 192 -3.29 13.61 -1.25
C ALA A 192 -4.36 13.57 -0.15
N ALA A 193 -4.06 14.16 1.01
CA ALA A 193 -4.98 14.27 2.14
C ALA A 193 -6.26 15.02 1.78
N ARG A 194 -6.14 16.13 1.03
CA ARG A 194 -7.28 16.90 0.55
C ARG A 194 -8.13 16.08 -0.42
N PHE A 195 -7.51 15.34 -1.33
CA PHE A 195 -8.20 14.44 -2.24
C PHE A 195 -8.96 13.35 -1.48
N ILE A 196 -8.34 12.70 -0.50
CA ILE A 196 -8.98 11.64 0.31
C ILE A 196 -10.18 12.19 1.08
N ARG A 197 -10.01 13.31 1.79
CA ARG A 197 -11.13 13.96 2.50
C ARG A 197 -12.26 14.39 1.58
N GLU A 198 -11.94 14.73 0.33
CA GLU A 198 -12.94 15.07 -0.66
C GLU A 198 -13.67 13.83 -1.16
N LEU A 199 -12.94 12.73 -1.38
CA LEU A 199 -13.49 11.43 -1.79
C LEU A 199 -14.48 10.88 -0.76
N GLU A 200 -14.20 11.05 0.54
CA GLU A 200 -15.07 10.63 1.65
C GLU A 200 -16.45 11.32 1.67
N LYS A 201 -16.60 12.44 0.96
CA LYS A 201 -17.89 13.16 0.86
C LYS A 201 -18.81 12.61 -0.23
N TRP A 202 -18.30 11.72 -1.07
CA TRP A 202 -19.09 11.11 -2.15
C TRP A 202 -19.69 9.80 -1.68
N THR A 203 -20.94 9.56 -2.09
CA THR A 203 -21.64 8.29 -1.91
C THR A 203 -21.75 7.58 -3.25
N PHE A 204 -21.73 6.26 -3.23
CA PHE A 204 -21.82 5.42 -4.41
C PHE A 204 -22.33 4.04 -4.01
N ASP A 205 -22.82 3.30 -5.00
CA ASP A 205 -23.23 1.92 -4.86
C ASP A 205 -22.04 1.02 -4.46
N GLN A 206 -22.15 0.37 -3.30
CA GLN A 206 -21.08 -0.49 -2.76
C GLN A 206 -20.89 -1.76 -3.60
N ASP A 207 -21.91 -2.18 -4.36
CA ASP A 207 -21.82 -3.32 -5.28
C ASP A 207 -21.12 -2.94 -6.60
N ARG A 208 -21.02 -1.65 -6.89
CA ARG A 208 -20.34 -1.07 -8.06
C ARG A 208 -19.41 0.08 -7.65
N PRO A 209 -18.39 -0.19 -6.82
CA PRO A 209 -17.53 0.85 -6.30
C PRO A 209 -16.71 1.51 -7.41
N PRO A 210 -16.36 2.79 -7.27
CA PRO A 210 -15.39 3.44 -8.14
C PRO A 210 -14.07 2.67 -8.18
N VAL A 211 -13.42 2.64 -9.33
CA VAL A 211 -12.13 1.96 -9.55
C VAL A 211 -11.05 2.98 -9.88
N LEU A 212 -10.06 3.09 -8.99
CA LEU A 212 -8.86 3.89 -9.17
C LEU A 212 -7.67 2.99 -9.48
N ARG A 213 -7.09 3.12 -10.68
CA ARG A 213 -5.88 2.39 -11.06
C ARG A 213 -4.69 3.33 -11.09
N ILE A 214 -3.60 2.90 -10.47
CA ILE A 214 -2.35 3.65 -10.39
C ILE A 214 -1.21 2.72 -10.81
N PHE A 215 -0.38 3.18 -11.74
CA PHE A 215 0.88 2.53 -12.06
C PHE A 215 2.03 3.52 -11.91
N ALA A 216 3.02 3.21 -11.07
CA ALA A 216 4.16 4.10 -10.80
C ALA A 216 5.51 3.48 -11.20
N GLU A 217 6.42 4.31 -11.70
CA GLU A 217 7.79 3.95 -12.04
C GLU A 217 8.77 5.07 -11.66
N GLY A 218 10.03 4.74 -11.37
CA GLY A 218 11.05 5.73 -11.02
C GLY A 218 12.08 5.23 -10.00
N ASP A 219 12.95 6.13 -9.52
CA ASP A 219 13.89 5.91 -8.42
C ASP A 219 13.41 6.62 -7.16
N LEU A 220 13.25 5.89 -6.05
CA LEU A 220 12.86 6.45 -4.76
C LEU A 220 13.91 7.42 -4.19
N SER A 221 15.16 7.30 -4.64
CA SER A 221 16.26 8.21 -4.30
C SER A 221 16.25 9.50 -5.14
N ASP A 222 15.58 9.50 -6.29
CA ASP A 222 15.44 10.67 -7.16
C ASP A 222 13.98 10.82 -7.61
N LYS A 223 13.23 11.56 -6.80
CA LYS A 223 11.79 11.78 -7.01
C LYS A 223 11.46 12.54 -8.28
N SER A 224 12.43 13.20 -8.92
CA SER A 224 12.21 13.85 -10.23
C SER A 224 11.93 12.81 -11.33
N THR A 225 12.40 11.58 -11.13
CA THR A 225 12.18 10.46 -12.05
C THR A 225 10.84 9.76 -11.85
N LEU A 226 10.07 10.14 -10.82
CA LEU A 226 8.77 9.53 -10.54
C LEU A 226 7.80 9.83 -11.68
N ASN A 227 7.29 8.77 -12.29
CA ASN A 227 6.22 8.81 -13.26
C ASN A 227 5.06 7.94 -12.75
N ALA A 228 3.85 8.48 -12.73
CA ALA A 228 2.66 7.72 -12.41
C ALA A 228 1.57 7.92 -13.46
N ARG A 229 0.91 6.84 -13.84
CA ARG A 229 -0.34 6.86 -14.63
C ARG A 229 -1.50 6.54 -13.72
N ILE A 230 -2.55 7.35 -13.81
CA ILE A 230 -3.71 7.28 -12.95
C ILE A 230 -4.96 7.23 -13.82
N THR A 231 -5.85 6.29 -13.55
CA THR A 231 -7.18 6.25 -14.19
C THR A 231 -8.26 6.07 -13.14
N LEU A 232 -9.33 6.85 -13.23
CA LEU A 232 -10.51 6.72 -12.40
C LEU A 232 -11.69 6.35 -13.30
N GLN A 233 -12.48 5.38 -12.86
CA GLN A 233 -13.77 5.03 -13.44
C GLN A 233 -14.78 4.96 -12.30
N ALA A 234 -15.89 5.65 -12.46
CA ALA A 234 -16.97 5.60 -11.50
C ALA A 234 -18.32 5.79 -12.20
N GLU A 235 -19.35 5.23 -11.60
CA GLU A 235 -20.73 5.34 -12.05
C GLU A 235 -21.61 5.67 -10.84
N GLU A 236 -22.70 6.39 -11.08
CA GLU A 236 -23.71 6.71 -10.05
C GLU A 236 -23.09 7.31 -8.77
N MET A 237 -22.14 8.23 -8.93
CA MET A 237 -21.53 8.93 -7.80
C MET A 237 -22.40 10.10 -7.38
N GLU A 238 -22.85 10.10 -6.14
CA GLU A 238 -23.66 11.16 -5.57
C GLU A 238 -22.84 12.03 -4.61
N LYS A 239 -23.09 13.34 -4.67
CA LYS A 239 -22.68 14.27 -3.62
C LYS A 239 -23.71 15.37 -3.47
N ASN A 240 -24.21 15.55 -2.24
CA ASN A 240 -25.17 16.58 -1.86
C ASN A 240 -26.43 16.61 -2.76
N GLY A 241 -26.99 15.42 -3.05
CA GLY A 241 -28.20 15.26 -3.86
C GLY A 241 -28.02 15.40 -5.38
N HIS A 242 -26.78 15.61 -5.84
CA HIS A 242 -26.43 15.61 -7.26
C HIS A 242 -25.73 14.31 -7.61
N VAL A 243 -26.27 13.59 -8.59
CA VAL A 243 -25.74 12.32 -9.08
C VAL A 243 -25.02 12.55 -10.40
N LEU A 244 -23.80 12.05 -10.50
CA LEU A 244 -23.09 11.89 -11.75
C LEU A 244 -23.24 10.45 -12.20
N ASP A 245 -23.88 10.24 -13.35
CA ASP A 245 -24.11 8.92 -13.92
C ASP A 245 -22.79 8.22 -14.27
N ARG A 246 -21.82 8.99 -14.77
CA ARG A 246 -20.53 8.46 -15.20
C ARG A 246 -19.41 9.46 -14.98
N ILE A 247 -18.28 8.95 -14.49
CA ILE A 247 -17.02 9.70 -14.35
C ILE A 247 -15.89 8.85 -14.91
N ASN A 248 -15.14 9.42 -15.85
CA ASN A 248 -13.91 8.84 -16.38
C ASN A 248 -12.80 9.87 -16.32
N ALA A 249 -11.70 9.56 -15.65
CA ALA A 249 -10.55 10.44 -15.57
C ALA A 249 -9.26 9.69 -15.93
N ARG A 250 -8.35 10.38 -16.63
CA ARG A 250 -6.98 9.92 -16.87
C ARG A 250 -6.01 11.02 -16.54
N ALA A 251 -5.04 10.72 -15.69
CA ALA A 251 -4.00 11.64 -15.30
C ALA A 251 -2.61 11.00 -15.35
N THR A 252 -1.60 11.86 -15.52
CA THR A 252 -0.19 11.49 -15.41
C THR A 252 0.49 12.41 -14.39
N LEU A 253 1.35 11.86 -13.55
CA LEU A 253 2.24 12.62 -12.69
C LEU A 253 3.67 12.40 -13.18
N ILE A 254 4.38 13.46 -13.55
CA ILE A 254 5.80 13.41 -13.92
C ILE A 254 6.55 14.40 -13.03
N GLY A 255 7.39 13.88 -12.14
CA GLY A 255 8.05 14.68 -11.11
C GLY A 255 7.03 15.38 -10.20
N ASN A 256 6.78 16.67 -10.44
CA ASN A 256 5.79 17.50 -9.72
C ASN A 256 4.57 17.90 -10.56
N LEU A 257 4.58 17.64 -11.87
CA LEU A 257 3.52 18.07 -12.77
C LEU A 257 2.45 16.98 -12.84
N LEU A 258 1.27 17.28 -12.31
CA LEU A 258 0.06 16.48 -12.45
C LEU A 258 -0.73 17.00 -13.66
N THR A 259 -0.85 16.18 -14.70
CA THR A 259 -1.65 16.48 -15.89
C THR A 259 -2.87 15.57 -15.94
N LEU A 260 -4.06 16.13 -15.75
CA LEU A 260 -5.34 15.51 -16.05
C LEU A 260 -5.58 15.58 -17.56
N THR A 261 -5.13 14.56 -18.27
CA THR A 261 -5.22 14.46 -19.75
C THR A 261 -6.66 14.41 -20.27
N SER A 262 -7.57 13.85 -19.49
CA SER A 262 -9.00 13.84 -19.78
C SER A 262 -9.79 13.63 -18.50
N LEU A 263 -10.77 14.48 -18.25
CA LEU A 263 -11.89 14.21 -17.35
C LEU A 263 -13.16 14.31 -18.16
N HIS A 264 -13.99 13.29 -18.06
CA HIS A 264 -15.36 13.28 -18.57
C HIS A 264 -16.29 12.91 -17.42
N ALA A 265 -17.25 13.77 -17.14
CA ALA A 265 -18.33 13.50 -16.18
C ALA A 265 -19.68 13.83 -16.82
N SER A 266 -20.73 13.09 -16.52
CA SER A 266 -22.06 13.33 -17.09
C SER A 266 -23.18 13.07 -16.08
N ASP A 267 -24.29 13.77 -16.26
CA ASP A 267 -25.57 13.55 -15.60
C ASP A 267 -26.72 13.60 -16.64
N ASP A 268 -27.96 13.61 -16.16
CA ASP A 268 -29.18 13.69 -16.97
C ASP A 268 -29.33 15.02 -17.74
N ARG A 269 -28.59 16.06 -17.37
CA ARG A 269 -28.67 17.43 -17.92
C ARG A 269 -27.54 17.77 -18.86
N GLY A 270 -26.41 17.06 -18.82
CA GLY A 270 -25.32 17.28 -19.75
C GLY A 270 -24.03 16.54 -19.42
N ALA A 271 -22.93 17.08 -19.95
CA ALA A 271 -21.59 16.54 -19.72
C ALA A 271 -20.57 17.64 -19.45
N LEU A 272 -19.54 17.28 -18.70
CA LEU A 272 -18.36 18.06 -18.38
C LEU A 272 -17.16 17.37 -19.01
N GLU A 273 -16.39 18.15 -19.77
CA GLU A 273 -15.06 17.77 -20.23
C GLU A 273 -14.04 18.75 -19.66
N ALA A 274 -12.97 18.22 -19.06
CA ALA A 274 -11.90 19.05 -18.52
C ALA A 274 -10.51 18.47 -18.76
N ARG A 275 -9.55 19.40 -18.87
CA ARG A 275 -8.11 19.14 -18.84
C ARG A 275 -7.46 20.08 -17.85
N VAL A 276 -6.48 19.57 -17.10
CA VAL A 276 -5.81 20.35 -16.05
C VAL A 276 -4.33 20.01 -16.05
N ASP A 277 -3.48 21.03 -16.05
CA ASP A 277 -2.08 20.93 -15.64
C ASP A 277 -1.95 21.59 -14.26
N TYR A 278 -1.31 20.89 -13.31
CA TYR A 278 -1.10 21.40 -11.96
C TYR A 278 0.31 21.06 -11.48
N ASP A 279 1.11 22.07 -11.18
CA ASP A 279 2.41 21.90 -10.55
C ASP A 279 2.24 21.86 -9.02
N ILE A 280 2.50 20.70 -8.42
CA ILE A 280 2.30 20.47 -6.98
C ILE A 280 3.27 21.33 -6.13
N HIS A 281 4.44 21.67 -6.68
CA HIS A 281 5.46 22.44 -5.96
C HIS A 281 5.07 23.92 -5.92
N THR A 282 4.82 24.54 -7.07
CA THR A 282 4.47 25.97 -7.13
C THR A 282 3.02 26.20 -6.72
N GLY A 283 2.14 25.21 -6.92
CA GLY A 283 0.69 25.33 -6.77
C GLY A 283 0.02 26.05 -7.95
N GLU A 284 0.77 26.33 -9.02
CA GLU A 284 0.25 26.93 -10.25
C GLU A 284 -0.42 25.86 -11.10
N GLY A 285 -1.49 26.26 -11.79
CA GLY A 285 -2.19 25.36 -12.70
C GLY A 285 -2.86 26.08 -13.85
N ARG A 286 -3.11 25.32 -14.91
CA ARG A 286 -3.89 25.73 -16.07
C ARG A 286 -5.01 24.73 -16.25
N PHE A 287 -6.20 25.21 -16.56
CA PHE A 287 -7.34 24.34 -16.80
C PHE A 287 -8.10 24.79 -18.04
N GLU A 288 -8.58 23.82 -18.79
CA GLU A 288 -9.51 23.99 -19.90
C GLU A 288 -10.73 23.16 -19.57
N MET A 289 -11.91 23.77 -19.67
CA MET A 289 -13.16 23.10 -19.30
C MET A 289 -14.27 23.51 -20.24
N THR A 290 -15.00 22.53 -20.74
CA THR A 290 -16.25 22.70 -21.47
C THR A 290 -17.33 21.95 -20.71
N SER A 291 -18.44 22.60 -20.41
CA SER A 291 -19.51 21.99 -19.64
C SER A 291 -20.87 22.37 -20.16
N GLY A 292 -21.70 21.37 -20.39
CA GLY A 292 -23.14 21.49 -20.48
C GLY A 292 -23.84 21.29 -19.13
N LEU A 293 -23.12 20.86 -18.08
CA LEU A 293 -23.67 20.76 -16.72
C LEU A 293 -24.00 22.13 -16.14
N GLU A 294 -24.99 22.19 -15.24
CA GLU A 294 -25.28 23.38 -14.42
C GLU A 294 -24.16 23.62 -13.38
N ILE A 295 -23.00 24.10 -13.85
CA ILE A 295 -21.81 24.34 -13.01
C ILE A 295 -22.08 25.21 -11.79
N PRO A 296 -22.87 26.30 -11.85
CA PRO A 296 -23.19 27.06 -10.65
C PRO A 296 -23.94 26.24 -9.61
N GLY A 297 -24.83 25.33 -10.03
CA GLY A 297 -25.53 24.38 -9.16
C GLY A 297 -24.56 23.39 -8.54
N LEU A 298 -23.66 22.81 -9.34
CA LEU A 298 -22.64 21.86 -8.88
C LEU A 298 -21.62 22.50 -7.93
N LEU A 299 -21.14 23.71 -8.23
CA LEU A 299 -20.21 24.43 -7.36
C LEU A 299 -20.89 24.87 -6.06
N LYS A 300 -22.16 25.27 -6.12
CA LYS A 300 -22.97 25.56 -4.92
C LYS A 300 -23.16 24.31 -4.07
N SER A 301 -23.47 23.17 -4.69
CA SER A 301 -23.63 21.91 -3.97
C SER A 301 -22.31 21.36 -3.46
N TRP A 302 -21.17 21.60 -4.12
CA TRP A 302 -19.91 20.90 -3.80
C TRP A 302 -18.89 21.73 -3.04
N ALA A 303 -18.95 23.06 -3.09
CA ALA A 303 -17.93 23.95 -2.54
C ALA A 303 -18.44 24.94 -1.46
N ASP A 304 -19.72 24.87 -1.08
CA ASP A 304 -20.35 25.82 -0.13
C ASP A 304 -20.07 27.31 -0.48
N LEU A 305 -19.90 27.61 -1.78
CA LEU A 305 -19.58 28.96 -2.24
C LEU A 305 -20.86 29.83 -2.28
N PRO A 306 -20.81 31.09 -1.82
CA PRO A 306 -21.90 32.03 -2.01
C PRO A 306 -22.11 32.28 -3.51
N SER A 307 -23.37 32.47 -3.90
CA SER A 307 -23.80 32.65 -5.29
C SER A 307 -22.99 33.73 -6.00
N ILE A 308 -22.25 33.33 -7.05
CA ILE A 308 -21.66 34.29 -7.99
C ILE A 308 -22.83 34.91 -8.77
N PRO A 309 -23.01 36.23 -8.75
CA PRO A 309 -24.10 36.87 -9.48
C PRO A 309 -23.95 36.58 -10.97
N GLN A 310 -25.04 36.10 -11.57
CA GLN A 310 -25.16 35.90 -13.01
C GLN A 310 -24.88 37.24 -13.70
N VAL A 311 -23.83 37.30 -14.51
CA VAL A 311 -23.62 38.43 -15.43
C VAL A 311 -24.47 38.12 -16.66
N THR A 312 -25.61 38.81 -16.75
CA THR A 312 -26.48 38.88 -17.92
C THR A 312 -25.75 39.45 -19.14
#